data_AF-A0A921ZR55-F1
#
_entry.id   AF-A0A921ZR55-F1
#
_cell.length_a   1.000
_cell.length_b   1.000
_cell.length_c   1.000
_cell.angle_alpha   90.00
_cell.angle_beta   90.00
_cell.angle_gamma   90.00
#
_symmetry.space_group_name_H-M   'P 1'
#
loop_
_entity.id
_entity.type
_entity.pdbx_description
1 polymer ?
#
loop_
_entity_poly.entity_id
_entity_poly.type
_entity_poly.pdbx_seq_one_letter_code
_entity_poly.pdbx_strand_id
1 'polypeptide(L)'
;MAMIRAGLQRIANIFSGPQGGILSRFATNLVPVESKPVPETTKDVIAACNKLIEQNASRNFAIVHLLGKQWRITDGDLLVVEGYWPPNIGDKLTLDKVLLAATKDFSLIGRPLVQPGLVTVTATVISKGLSHTRTHFKKKRRKQFMRINFQRAQQTILRINSIEIANKVNEAPKNVF
;
A
#
# COMPACT_ATOMS: atom_id res chain seq x y z
N MET A 1 -61.29 -20.06 19.14
CA MET A 1 -60.16 -19.72 18.26
C MET A 1 -58.88 -19.85 19.07
N ALA A 2 -58.48 -21.11 19.23
CA ALA A 2 -57.33 -21.56 20.00
C ALA A 2 -56.20 -21.91 19.02
N MET A 3 -54.98 -21.96 19.56
CA MET A 3 -53.74 -22.43 18.93
C MET A 3 -53.09 -21.47 17.93
N ILE A 4 -51.94 -20.91 18.33
CA ILE A 4 -50.76 -20.57 17.48
C ILE A 4 -49.63 -19.96 18.34
N ARG A 5 -49.87 -19.55 19.60
CA ARG A 5 -48.88 -18.78 20.38
C ARG A 5 -48.22 -19.54 21.55
N ALA A 6 -47.83 -20.80 21.35
CA ALA A 6 -47.15 -21.60 22.38
C ALA A 6 -45.93 -22.41 21.86
N GLY A 7 -45.44 -22.11 20.66
CA GLY A 7 -44.35 -22.87 20.01
C GLY A 7 -42.94 -22.28 20.15
N LEU A 8 -42.78 -21.04 20.63
CA LEU A 8 -41.50 -20.32 20.53
C LEU A 8 -40.81 -20.01 21.87
N GLN A 9 -41.28 -20.60 22.99
CA GLN A 9 -40.64 -20.43 24.30
C GLN A 9 -40.08 -21.74 24.88
N ARG A 10 -40.02 -22.81 24.08
CA ARG A 10 -39.46 -24.11 24.48
C ARG A 10 -38.07 -24.42 23.92
N ILE A 11 -37.40 -23.43 23.32
CA ILE A 11 -36.03 -23.58 22.79
C ILE A 11 -35.01 -22.77 23.61
N ALA A 12 -35.44 -21.80 24.41
CA ALA A 12 -34.53 -20.90 25.13
C ALA A 12 -33.90 -21.48 26.42
N ASN A 13 -34.40 -22.61 26.95
CA ASN A 13 -33.92 -23.19 28.22
C ASN A 13 -32.96 -24.38 28.08
N ILE A 14 -32.42 -24.64 26.89
CA ILE A 14 -31.40 -25.69 26.68
C ILE A 14 -29.97 -25.15 26.95
N PHE A 15 -29.82 -23.83 27.15
CA PHE A 15 -28.51 -23.18 27.28
C PHE A 15 -28.10 -22.77 28.70
N SER A 16 -28.87 -23.10 29.75
CA SER A 16 -28.60 -22.65 31.13
C SER A 16 -28.40 -23.79 32.14
N GLY A 17 -27.58 -24.80 31.80
CA GLY A 17 -27.22 -25.90 32.72
C GLY A 17 -25.73 -26.24 32.65
N PRO A 18 -25.02 -26.44 33.78
CA PRO A 18 -23.56 -26.57 33.85
C PRO A 18 -23.08 -28.01 33.57
N GLN A 19 -23.65 -28.67 32.55
CA GLN A 19 -23.26 -30.02 32.15
C GLN A 19 -22.98 -29.98 30.65
N GLY A 20 -21.71 -29.78 30.31
CA GLY A 20 -21.23 -29.61 28.94
C GLY A 20 -21.52 -30.83 28.08
N GLY A 21 -22.48 -30.68 27.15
CA GLY A 21 -22.70 -31.61 26.06
C GLY A 21 -21.57 -31.55 25.02
N ILE A 22 -21.49 -32.57 24.18
CA ILE A 22 -20.47 -32.81 23.13
C ILE A 22 -20.30 -31.62 22.15
N LEU A 23 -21.27 -30.69 22.11
CA LEU A 23 -21.24 -29.47 21.31
C LEU A 23 -20.44 -28.30 21.94
N SER A 24 -20.04 -28.37 23.22
CA SER A 24 -19.19 -27.33 23.84
C SER A 24 -17.74 -27.35 23.34
N ARG A 25 -17.32 -28.43 22.65
CA ARG A 25 -15.97 -28.55 22.06
C ARG A 25 -15.74 -27.67 20.84
N PHE A 26 -16.79 -27.08 20.25
CA PHE A 26 -16.69 -26.15 19.13
C PHE A 26 -16.73 -24.68 19.54
N ALA A 27 -16.95 -24.37 20.82
CA ALA A 27 -16.65 -23.03 21.33
C ALA A 27 -15.13 -22.92 21.41
N THR A 28 -14.52 -22.41 20.35
CA THR A 28 -13.11 -22.00 20.42
C THR A 28 -13.01 -21.04 21.60
N ASN A 29 -12.30 -21.44 22.67
CA ASN A 29 -11.83 -20.55 23.74
C ASN A 29 -10.77 -19.60 23.14
N LEU A 30 -11.16 -18.83 22.13
CA LEU A 30 -10.45 -17.63 21.76
C LEU A 30 -10.70 -16.69 22.91
N VAL A 31 -9.78 -16.69 23.88
CA VAL A 31 -9.62 -15.57 24.81
C VAL A 31 -9.71 -14.31 23.94
N PRO A 32 -10.66 -13.38 24.21
CA PRO A 32 -10.67 -12.11 23.51
C PRO A 32 -9.25 -11.57 23.59
N VAL A 33 -8.59 -11.36 22.44
CA VAL A 33 -7.22 -10.86 22.41
C VAL A 33 -7.21 -9.63 23.29
N GLU A 34 -6.57 -9.72 24.47
CA GLU A 34 -6.49 -8.61 25.39
C GLU A 34 -5.90 -7.45 24.60
N SER A 35 -6.69 -6.39 24.40
CA SER A 35 -6.20 -5.17 23.78
C SER A 35 -5.23 -4.55 24.79
N LYS A 36 -3.97 -4.99 24.74
CA LYS A 36 -2.91 -4.38 25.53
C LYS A 36 -2.95 -2.89 25.22
N PRO A 37 -3.09 -1.99 26.22
CA PRO A 37 -2.94 -0.57 25.96
C PRO A 37 -1.59 -0.37 25.28
N VAL A 38 -1.57 0.48 24.25
CA VAL A 38 -0.36 0.85 23.50
C VAL A 38 0.79 1.04 24.50
N PRO A 39 1.82 0.16 24.51
CA PRO A 39 2.83 0.17 25.56
C PRO A 39 3.49 1.55 25.59
N GLU A 40 3.77 2.10 26.77
CA GLU A 40 4.32 3.46 26.93
C GLU A 40 5.50 3.71 25.99
N THR A 41 6.35 2.69 25.83
CA THR A 41 7.48 2.65 24.90
C THR A 41 7.12 3.05 23.46
N THR A 42 5.95 2.66 22.94
CA THR A 42 5.55 3.02 21.57
C THR A 42 5.21 4.50 21.44
N LYS A 43 4.62 5.11 22.49
CA LYS A 43 4.34 6.56 22.49
C LYS A 43 5.65 7.35 22.49
N ASP A 44 6.64 6.89 23.25
CA ASP A 44 7.96 7.52 23.32
C ASP A 44 8.71 7.45 21.99
N VAL A 45 8.68 6.29 21.32
CA VAL A 45 9.27 6.11 19.98
C VAL A 45 8.60 7.02 18.96
N ILE A 46 7.26 7.12 18.98
CA ILE A 46 6.51 8.02 18.08
C ILE A 46 6.91 9.48 18.34
N ALA A 47 7.03 9.88 19.62
CA ALA A 47 7.46 11.22 19.98
C ALA A 47 8.90 11.52 19.50
N ALA A 48 9.81 10.55 19.59
CA ALA A 48 11.16 10.67 19.06
C ALA A 48 11.17 10.81 17.53
N CYS A 49 10.41 9.99 16.81
CA CYS A 49 10.25 10.11 15.35
C CYS A 49 9.70 11.48 14.95
N ASN A 50 8.69 11.99 15.65
CA ASN A 50 8.11 13.31 15.39
C ASN A 50 9.15 14.44 15.55
N LYS A 51 10.01 14.36 16.58
CA LYS A 51 11.13 15.30 16.74
C LYS A 51 12.14 15.23 15.59
N LEU A 52 12.44 14.02 15.10
CA LEU A 52 13.35 13.83 13.96
C LEU A 52 12.76 14.35 12.65
N ILE A 53 11.44 14.21 12.45
CA ILE A 53 10.73 14.79 11.30
C ILE A 53 10.88 16.32 11.30
N GLU A 54 10.69 16.97 12.46
CA GLU A 54 10.86 18.43 12.60
C GLU A 54 12.28 18.91 12.29
N GLN A 55 13.31 18.10 12.57
CA GLN A 55 14.70 18.44 12.30
C GLN A 55 15.09 18.32 10.82
N ASN A 56 14.35 17.51 10.03
CA ASN A 56 14.51 17.31 8.57
C ASN A 56 15.97 17.25 8.08
N ALA A 57 16.81 16.46 8.75
CA ALA A 57 18.27 16.53 8.58
C ALA A 57 18.84 15.69 7.43
N SER A 58 18.04 14.78 6.84
CA SER A 58 18.56 13.79 5.90
C SER A 58 17.68 13.64 4.65
N ARG A 59 18.28 13.13 3.58
CA ARG A 59 17.57 12.86 2.31
C ARG A 59 16.64 11.66 2.49
N ASN A 60 15.37 11.85 2.13
CA ASN A 60 14.33 10.84 2.25
C ASN A 60 14.33 9.89 1.05
N PHE A 61 13.80 8.69 1.26
CA PHE A 61 13.44 7.79 0.17
C PHE A 61 12.07 7.17 0.41
N ALA A 62 11.40 6.79 -0.66
CA ALA A 62 10.10 6.15 -0.59
C ALA A 62 10.01 4.92 -1.50
N ILE A 63 9.09 4.02 -1.17
CA ILE A 63 8.66 2.94 -2.04
C ILE A 63 7.24 3.25 -2.51
N VAL A 64 7.09 3.45 -3.80
CA VAL A 64 5.82 3.81 -4.44
C VAL A 64 5.34 2.67 -5.33
N HIS A 65 4.04 2.40 -5.32
CA HIS A 65 3.42 1.46 -6.24
C HIS A 65 2.75 2.18 -7.40
N LEU A 66 3.27 1.96 -8.60
CA LEU A 66 2.82 2.62 -9.83
C LEU A 66 2.69 1.59 -10.95
N LEU A 67 1.52 1.57 -11.61
CA LEU A 67 1.17 0.64 -12.69
C LEU A 67 1.50 -0.84 -12.39
N GLY A 68 1.23 -1.29 -11.16
CA GLY A 68 1.44 -2.70 -10.77
C GLY A 68 2.89 -3.07 -10.41
N LYS A 69 3.81 -2.10 -10.41
CA LYS A 69 5.22 -2.28 -10.03
C LYS A 69 5.56 -1.39 -8.84
N GLN A 70 6.50 -1.85 -8.01
CA GLN A 70 7.03 -1.07 -6.88
C GLN A 70 8.37 -0.46 -7.25
N TRP A 71 8.58 0.80 -6.85
CA TRP A 71 9.76 1.57 -7.17
C TRP A 71 10.34 2.19 -5.91
N ARG A 72 11.63 1.97 -5.67
CA ARG A 72 12.40 2.74 -4.69
C ARG A 72 12.83 4.05 -5.36
N ILE A 73 12.49 5.17 -4.74
CA ILE A 73 12.74 6.51 -5.29
C ILE A 73 13.35 7.44 -4.25
N THR A 74 14.12 8.41 -4.72
CA THR A 74 14.69 9.53 -3.96
C THR A 74 14.51 10.85 -4.72
N ASP A 75 14.70 11.98 -4.04
CA ASP A 75 14.57 13.34 -4.60
C ASP A 75 15.63 13.63 -5.66
N GLY A 76 15.32 13.50 -6.94
CA GLY A 76 16.43 13.41 -7.89
C GLY A 76 16.14 12.49 -9.06
N ASP A 77 15.35 11.46 -8.78
CA ASP A 77 15.44 10.27 -9.59
C ASP A 77 14.60 10.38 -10.85
N LEU A 78 15.10 9.75 -11.90
CA LEU A 78 14.38 9.53 -13.13
C LEU A 78 13.74 8.15 -13.10
N LEU A 79 12.41 8.13 -13.17
CA LEU A 79 11.64 6.91 -13.15
C LEU A 79 11.09 6.62 -14.55
N VAL A 80 11.46 5.48 -15.13
CA VAL A 80 10.93 5.03 -16.41
C VAL A 80 9.76 4.09 -16.17
N VAL A 81 8.58 4.54 -16.56
CA VAL A 81 7.33 3.80 -16.44
C VAL A 81 6.97 3.21 -17.79
N GLU A 82 6.86 1.88 -17.87
CA GLU A 82 6.36 1.19 -19.06
C GLU A 82 4.82 1.15 -19.03
N GLY A 83 4.19 1.47 -20.17
CA GLY A 83 2.75 1.43 -20.34
C GLY A 83 2.16 2.73 -20.88
N TYR A 84 0.92 2.65 -21.35
CA TYR A 84 0.15 3.85 -21.66
C TYR A 84 -0.25 4.55 -20.36
N TRP A 85 -0.07 5.86 -20.31
CA TRP A 85 -0.42 6.66 -19.15
C TRP A 85 -0.99 8.02 -19.60
N PRO A 86 -2.16 8.46 -19.07
CA PRO A 86 -2.84 9.64 -19.58
C PRO A 86 -2.17 11.01 -19.33
N PRO A 87 -1.44 11.30 -18.22
CA PRO A 87 -0.94 12.66 -17.94
C PRO A 87 -0.03 13.23 -19.03
N ASN A 88 -0.09 14.51 -19.35
CA ASN A 88 0.69 15.11 -20.41
C ASN A 88 2.13 15.41 -19.98
N ILE A 89 2.98 15.72 -20.96
CA ILE A 89 4.36 16.15 -20.71
C ILE A 89 4.33 17.52 -20.01
N GLY A 90 5.06 17.66 -18.91
CA GLY A 90 5.08 18.87 -18.08
C GLY A 90 4.12 18.84 -16.89
N ASP A 91 3.18 17.90 -16.84
CA ASP A 91 2.22 17.81 -15.74
C ASP A 91 2.92 17.47 -14.41
N LYS A 92 2.50 18.13 -13.34
CA LYS A 92 2.88 17.83 -11.96
C LYS A 92 1.90 16.81 -11.40
N LEU A 93 2.44 15.74 -10.83
CA LEU A 93 1.70 14.59 -10.31
C LEU A 93 2.01 14.41 -8.83
N THR A 94 1.00 14.07 -8.04
CA THR A 94 1.14 13.54 -6.69
C THR A 94 0.99 12.02 -6.74
N LEU A 95 1.93 11.28 -6.16
CA LEU A 95 1.89 9.82 -6.14
C LEU A 95 1.27 9.33 -4.83
N ASP A 96 0.00 8.94 -4.87
CA ASP A 96 -0.77 8.64 -3.64
C ASP A 96 -0.39 7.29 -3.01
N LYS A 97 -0.03 6.29 -3.85
CA LYS A 97 0.21 4.92 -3.40
C LYS A 97 1.64 4.74 -2.88
N VAL A 98 1.92 5.30 -1.72
CA VAL A 98 3.17 5.14 -0.98
C VAL A 98 3.05 3.99 0.01
N LEU A 99 3.98 3.03 -0.05
CA LEU A 99 3.99 1.83 0.80
C LEU A 99 4.92 2.02 1.99
N LEU A 100 6.03 2.72 1.76
CA LEU A 100 7.06 2.96 2.75
C LEU A 100 7.68 4.33 2.47
N ALA A 101 7.97 5.07 3.52
CA ALA A 101 8.83 6.24 3.48
C ALA A 101 9.86 6.13 4.60
N ALA A 102 11.12 6.41 4.30
CA ALA A 102 12.19 6.24 5.26
C ALA A 102 13.23 7.34 5.15
N THR A 103 13.83 7.61 6.30
CA THR A 103 14.94 8.53 6.49
C THR A 103 16.17 7.69 6.86
N LYS A 104 17.26 8.36 7.24
CA LYS A 104 18.45 7.66 7.75
C LYS A 104 18.17 6.92 9.07
N ASP A 105 17.34 7.51 9.94
CA ASP A 105 17.22 7.09 11.34
C ASP A 105 15.93 6.29 11.62
N PHE A 106 14.87 6.51 10.84
CA PHE A 106 13.60 5.82 11.02
C PHE A 106 12.90 5.47 9.69
N SER A 107 11.94 4.55 9.76
CA SER A 107 11.12 4.16 8.62
C SER A 107 9.64 4.09 8.99
N LEU A 108 8.80 4.60 8.10
CA LEU A 108 7.35 4.57 8.16
C LEU A 108 6.87 3.50 7.17
N ILE A 109 6.25 2.45 7.69
CA ILE A 109 5.78 1.31 6.91
C ILE A 109 4.25 1.26 6.95
N GLY A 110 3.63 1.25 5.78
CA GLY A 110 2.19 1.20 5.61
C GLY A 110 1.56 -0.16 5.92
N ARG A 111 0.22 -0.17 6.06
CA ARG A 111 -0.59 -1.39 6.20
C ARG A 111 -1.85 -1.34 5.31
N PRO A 112 -1.75 -1.63 4.00
CA PRO A 112 -0.54 -1.80 3.19
C PRO A 112 0.07 -0.48 2.70
N LEU A 113 -0.71 0.61 2.70
CA LEU A 113 -0.25 1.94 2.32
C LEU A 113 0.05 2.77 3.57
N VAL A 114 0.97 3.74 3.42
CA VAL A 114 1.17 4.78 4.43
C VAL A 114 -0.07 5.67 4.45
N GLN A 115 -0.40 6.22 5.62
CA GLN A 115 -1.59 7.05 5.78
C GLN A 115 -1.53 8.24 4.81
N PRO A 116 -2.61 8.51 4.03
CA PRO A 116 -2.63 9.61 3.09
C PRO A 116 -2.41 10.93 3.80
N GLY A 117 -1.63 11.82 3.19
CA GLY A 117 -1.24 13.10 3.77
C GLY A 117 -0.03 13.04 4.70
N LEU A 118 0.37 11.88 5.23
CA LEU A 118 1.59 11.79 6.05
C LEU A 118 2.85 12.02 5.20
N VAL A 119 2.85 11.43 4.01
CA VAL A 119 3.94 11.52 3.04
C VAL A 119 3.38 12.06 1.74
N THR A 120 4.05 13.06 1.18
CA THR A 120 3.72 13.62 -0.13
C THR A 120 4.89 13.39 -1.07
N VAL A 121 4.60 12.74 -2.20
CA VAL A 121 5.58 12.46 -3.25
C VAL A 121 5.13 13.20 -4.49
N THR A 122 5.91 14.18 -4.92
CA THR A 122 5.62 14.97 -6.11
C THR A 122 6.54 14.56 -7.25
N ALA A 123 5.98 14.44 -8.46
CA ALA A 123 6.71 14.07 -9.66
C ALA A 123 6.28 14.94 -10.85
N THR A 124 7.13 15.05 -11.86
CA THR A 124 6.82 15.73 -13.12
C THR A 124 7.06 14.79 -14.28
N VAL A 125 6.18 14.85 -15.28
CA VAL A 125 6.36 14.11 -16.53
C VAL A 125 7.37 14.85 -17.41
N ILE A 126 8.55 14.27 -17.65
CA ILE A 126 9.57 14.89 -18.50
C ILE A 126 9.30 14.58 -19.97
N SER A 127 9.07 13.32 -20.29
CA SER A 127 8.94 12.90 -21.67
C SER A 127 8.13 11.62 -21.81
N LYS A 128 7.59 11.42 -23.01
CA LYS A 128 6.94 10.20 -23.45
C LYS A 128 7.61 9.73 -24.72
N GLY A 129 7.87 8.43 -24.81
CA GLY A 129 8.55 7.84 -25.94
C GLY A 129 8.22 6.37 -26.13
N LEU A 130 8.92 5.76 -27.07
CA LEU A 130 8.87 4.32 -27.31
C LEU A 130 10.19 3.70 -26.89
N SER A 131 10.13 2.53 -26.29
CA SER A 131 11.30 1.74 -25.94
C SER A 131 12.16 1.43 -27.17
N HIS A 132 13.39 0.97 -26.92
CA HIS A 132 14.16 0.30 -27.95
C HIS A 132 13.36 -0.87 -28.55
N THR A 133 13.62 -1.16 -29.82
CA THR A 133 12.96 -2.24 -30.55
C THR A 133 13.34 -3.59 -29.96
N ARG A 134 12.37 -4.30 -29.40
CA ARG A 134 12.51 -5.69 -28.96
C ARG A 134 12.16 -6.62 -30.12
N THR A 135 13.09 -7.48 -30.50
CA THR A 135 12.92 -8.41 -31.62
C THR A 135 12.51 -9.79 -31.10
N HIS A 136 11.29 -10.21 -31.42
CA HIS A 136 10.77 -11.54 -31.13
C HIS A 136 10.98 -12.43 -32.35
N PHE A 137 12.04 -13.24 -32.30
CA PHE A 137 12.39 -14.19 -33.34
C PHE A 137 11.90 -15.59 -32.99
N LYS A 138 11.13 -16.22 -33.89
CA LYS A 138 10.68 -17.62 -33.75
C LYS A 138 11.13 -18.41 -34.96
N LYS A 139 11.87 -19.51 -34.74
CA LYS A 139 12.36 -20.41 -35.79
C LYS A 139 12.12 -21.88 -35.41
N LYS A 140 11.66 -22.69 -36.37
CA LYS A 140 11.60 -24.16 -36.24
C LYS A 140 12.47 -24.80 -37.31
N ARG A 141 13.33 -25.74 -36.89
CA ARG A 141 14.29 -26.42 -37.76
C ARG A 141 13.58 -27.32 -38.78
N ARG A 142 14.03 -27.31 -40.04
CA ARG A 142 13.48 -28.15 -41.16
C ARG A 142 11.97 -28.02 -41.38
N LYS A 143 11.34 -26.91 -40.97
CA LYS A 143 9.92 -26.65 -41.16
C LYS A 143 9.63 -25.38 -41.96
N GLN A 144 10.67 -24.77 -42.55
CA GLN A 144 10.59 -23.46 -43.23
C GLN A 144 9.83 -22.39 -42.41
N PHE A 145 9.82 -22.54 -41.08
CA PHE A 145 9.10 -21.64 -40.19
C PHE A 145 10.10 -20.69 -39.57
N MET A 146 10.02 -19.43 -39.98
CA MET A 146 10.78 -18.31 -39.45
C MET A 146 9.88 -17.08 -39.42
N ARG A 147 9.69 -16.50 -38.23
CA ARG A 147 8.89 -15.29 -38.02
C ARG A 147 9.69 -14.31 -37.17
N ILE A 148 9.70 -13.05 -37.58
CA ILE A 148 10.35 -11.95 -36.87
C ILE A 148 9.25 -10.93 -36.58
N ASN A 149 9.10 -10.55 -35.30
CA ASN A 149 8.19 -9.49 -34.90
C ASN A 149 8.99 -8.43 -34.12
N PHE A 150 8.85 -7.17 -34.52
CA PHE A 150 9.48 -6.03 -33.86
C PHE A 150 8.44 -5.35 -32.98
N GLN A 151 8.73 -5.28 -31.68
CA GLN A 151 7.82 -4.70 -30.69
C GLN A 151 8.50 -3.53 -29.98
N ARG A 152 7.73 -2.47 -29.73
CA ARG A 152 8.17 -1.32 -28.93
C ARG A 152 7.09 -1.03 -27.90
N ALA A 153 7.48 -0.86 -26.65
CA ALA A 153 6.59 -0.50 -25.57
C ALA A 153 6.54 1.02 -25.42
N GLN A 154 5.38 1.57 -25.10
CA GLN A 154 5.28 2.97 -24.69
C GLN A 154 5.95 3.13 -23.32
N GLN A 155 6.72 4.20 -23.18
CA GLN A 155 7.44 4.54 -21.95
C GLN A 155 7.22 6.02 -21.62
N THR A 156 7.02 6.30 -20.34
CA THR A 156 6.92 7.66 -19.80
C THR A 156 8.04 7.84 -18.79
N ILE A 157 8.79 8.93 -18.90
CA ILE A 157 9.86 9.28 -17.97
C ILE A 157 9.35 10.33 -17.01
N LEU A 158 9.41 10.01 -15.73
CA LEU A 158 9.10 10.93 -14.63
C LEU A 158 10.38 11.41 -13.97
N ARG A 159 10.34 12.64 -13.47
CA ARG A 159 11.27 13.16 -12.48
C ARG A 159 10.60 13.20 -11.12
N ILE A 160 11.22 12.64 -10.09
CA ILE A 160 10.76 12.80 -8.71
C ILE A 160 11.26 14.13 -8.19
N ASN A 161 10.37 15.07 -7.88
CA ASN A 161 10.75 16.41 -7.45
C ASN A 161 11.08 16.43 -5.95
N SER A 162 10.13 16.01 -5.12
CA SER A 162 10.31 15.97 -3.65
C SER A 162 9.54 14.81 -3.02
N ILE A 163 10.10 14.31 -1.91
CA ILE A 163 9.55 13.32 -0.99
C ILE A 163 9.55 13.95 0.40
N GLU A 164 8.39 14.45 0.81
CA GLU A 164 8.22 15.20 2.05
C GLU A 164 7.34 14.43 3.04
N ILE A 165 7.82 14.30 4.28
CA ILE A 165 7.07 13.76 5.41
C ILE A 165 6.51 14.97 6.17
N ALA A 166 5.30 15.42 5.81
CA ALA A 166 4.79 16.73 6.22
C ALA A 166 4.09 16.73 7.58
N ASN A 167 3.45 15.62 7.96
CA ASN A 167 2.61 15.56 9.16
C ASN A 167 3.26 14.73 10.28
N LYS A 168 2.81 14.97 11.51
CA LYS A 168 3.22 14.16 12.68
C LYS A 168 2.57 12.78 12.60
N VAL A 169 3.32 11.77 13.04
CA VAL A 169 2.82 10.40 13.16
C VAL A 169 1.68 10.38 14.20
N ASN A 170 0.54 9.78 13.84
CA ASN A 170 -0.75 9.74 14.55
C ASN A 170 -1.63 11.01 14.55
N GLU A 171 -1.22 12.09 13.89
CA GLU A 171 -2.12 13.23 13.70
C GLU A 171 -3.07 12.95 12.52
N ALA A 172 -4.32 13.42 12.62
CA ALA A 172 -5.23 13.37 11.50
C ALA A 172 -4.65 14.18 10.33
N PRO A 173 -4.72 13.68 9.09
CA PRO A 173 -4.15 14.38 7.96
C PRO A 173 -4.90 15.70 7.74
N LYS A 174 -4.17 16.82 7.75
CA LYS A 174 -4.76 18.17 7.68
C LYS A 174 -5.35 18.52 6.30
N ASN A 175 -4.90 17.82 5.25
CA ASN A 175 -5.24 18.07 3.85
C ASN A 175 -5.58 16.75 3.15
N VAL A 176 -6.78 16.20 3.37
CA VAL A 176 -7.33 15.12 2.54
C VAL A 176 -8.53 15.68 1.79
N PHE A 177 -8.31 16.04 0.54
CA PHE A 177 -9.34 16.29 -0.46
C PHE A 177 -9.23 15.22 -1.54
#